data_AF-A0A2G5VGS7-F1
#
_entry.id   AF-A0A2G5VGS7-F1
#
_cell.length_a   1.000
_cell.length_b   1.000
_cell.length_c   1.000
_cell.angle_alpha   90.00
_cell.angle_beta   90.00
_cell.angle_gamma   90.00
#
_symmetry.space_group_name_H-M   'P 1'
#
loop_
_entity.id
_entity.type
_entity.pdbx_description
1 polymer ?
#
loop_
_entity_poly.entity_id
_entity_poly.type
_entity_poly.pdbx_seq_one_letter_code
_entity_poly.pdbx_strand_id
1 'polypeptide(L)'
;MPDTSYRTYNVDDYDPAQFYDHHENQETPNSGPDEVQVRQFMESNNLEDALKSVILSPPLGHAEQDLKERCTNLVVLVLHSFKSVEIEEMVRKLELEDGDILMKYVYKGMQLSSDSAMCQTLLTWHSHIVERFGHGSIIRVFSGRMKNLYRNLAISGTLFFCAVLMFSFDDATKWKSRFVGVDMKHKLNPHNLEDLGFEVFYYHNNASKDFLDFEMDAGRRLIPRKFKTRWVGNIEIPEDVERFAEFWKRSSFRNCVGLDMKRRGSDSVFLKGPETADILARLRDELLDTGMFPFLSSGTFLGWYRECTIIPHTYDVDLAVFKYNYKPEYPYKLLNGSSEFKLVRMFGKLEDGLELTVVPKLKANPRIDIFVMYDGIENGVLTHHYVPGLSGTVVFLFSKCFGMT
;
A
#
# COMPACT_ATOMS: atom_id res chain seq x y z
N MET A 1 -50.68 -6.16 -18.31
CA MET A 1 -49.57 -6.23 -17.34
C MET A 1 -48.68 -5.03 -17.57
N PRO A 2 -48.12 -4.39 -16.52
CA PRO A 2 -47.16 -3.32 -16.72
C PRO A 2 -45.92 -3.86 -17.45
N ASP A 3 -45.44 -3.10 -18.43
CA ASP A 3 -44.28 -3.45 -19.26
C ASP A 3 -43.02 -3.52 -18.39
N THR A 4 -42.36 -4.69 -18.35
CA THR A 4 -41.13 -4.93 -17.58
C THR A 4 -39.89 -5.01 -18.46
N SER A 5 -39.99 -4.67 -19.75
CA SER A 5 -38.86 -4.68 -20.71
C SER A 5 -37.70 -3.80 -20.25
N TYR A 6 -37.96 -2.74 -19.48
CA TYR A 6 -36.92 -1.88 -18.91
C TYR A 6 -35.96 -2.61 -17.94
N ARG A 7 -36.35 -3.78 -17.40
CA ARG A 7 -35.53 -4.56 -16.45
C ARG A 7 -34.49 -5.46 -17.13
N THR A 8 -34.55 -5.63 -18.46
CA THR A 8 -33.57 -6.42 -19.21
C THR A 8 -32.35 -5.60 -19.63
N TYR A 9 -32.39 -4.27 -19.47
CA TYR A 9 -31.24 -3.41 -19.73
C TYR A 9 -30.29 -3.49 -18.54
N ASN A 10 -29.06 -3.96 -18.80
CA ASN A 10 -28.00 -3.92 -17.82
C ASN A 10 -27.46 -2.48 -17.74
N VAL A 11 -27.97 -1.70 -16.78
CA VAL A 11 -27.60 -0.29 -16.62
C VAL A 11 -26.13 -0.15 -16.20
N ASP A 12 -25.56 -1.19 -15.60
CA ASP A 12 -24.15 -1.23 -15.19
C ASP A 12 -23.19 -1.22 -16.39
N ASP A 13 -23.64 -1.65 -17.59
CA ASP A 13 -22.84 -1.62 -18.83
C ASP A 13 -22.60 -0.19 -19.36
N TYR A 14 -23.32 0.78 -18.81
CA TYR A 14 -23.24 2.20 -19.16
C TYR A 14 -22.74 3.06 -18.01
N ASP A 15 -22.28 2.46 -16.90
CA ASP A 15 -21.65 3.20 -15.80
C ASP A 15 -20.34 3.82 -16.33
N PRO A 16 -20.19 5.16 -16.36
CA PRO A 16 -18.94 5.80 -16.80
C PRO A 16 -17.73 5.45 -15.90
N ALA A 17 -17.96 4.81 -14.76
CA ALA A 17 -16.94 4.27 -13.87
C ALA A 17 -16.66 2.76 -14.07
N GLN A 18 -17.30 2.11 -15.06
CA GLN A 18 -17.03 0.74 -15.48
C GLN A 18 -15.66 0.69 -16.17
N PHE A 19 -14.86 -0.31 -15.82
CA PHE A 19 -13.52 -0.46 -16.36
C PHE A 19 -13.61 -1.17 -17.72
N TYR A 20 -13.21 -0.49 -18.79
CA TYR A 20 -13.01 -1.07 -20.10
C TYR A 20 -11.53 -1.42 -20.28
N ASP A 21 -11.22 -2.67 -20.61
CA ASP A 21 -9.86 -3.08 -20.95
C ASP A 21 -9.42 -2.34 -22.24
N HIS A 22 -8.44 -1.44 -22.13
CA HIS A 22 -7.75 -0.89 -23.30
C HIS A 22 -6.86 -1.98 -23.91
N HIS A 23 -7.42 -2.78 -24.82
CA HIS A 23 -6.66 -3.66 -25.68
C HIS A 23 -5.96 -2.81 -26.75
N GLU A 24 -4.74 -2.33 -26.50
CA GLU A 24 -3.86 -1.96 -27.60
C GLU A 24 -3.53 -3.25 -28.38
N ASN A 25 -4.24 -3.47 -29.48
CA ASN A 25 -3.87 -4.49 -30.46
C ASN A 25 -2.55 -4.06 -31.12
N GLN A 26 -1.42 -4.34 -30.47
CA GLN A 26 -0.13 -4.30 -31.14
C GLN A 26 -0.03 -5.54 -32.03
N GLU A 27 -0.55 -5.41 -33.26
CA GLU A 27 -0.31 -6.35 -34.35
C GLU A 27 1.18 -6.32 -34.71
N THR A 28 2.01 -7.04 -33.95
CA THR A 28 3.40 -7.30 -34.36
C THR A 28 3.38 -8.46 -35.36
N PRO A 29 3.93 -8.31 -36.58
CA PRO A 29 3.80 -9.30 -37.67
C PRO A 29 4.46 -10.68 -37.44
N ASN A 30 4.94 -10.97 -36.23
CA ASN A 30 5.71 -12.19 -35.92
C ASN A 30 5.47 -12.64 -34.47
N SER A 31 4.21 -12.77 -34.09
CA SER A 31 3.80 -13.06 -32.72
C SER A 31 3.71 -14.57 -32.44
N GLY A 32 4.71 -15.12 -31.76
CA GLY A 32 4.76 -16.53 -31.36
C GLY A 32 6.15 -17.14 -31.57
N PRO A 33 6.44 -18.29 -30.94
CA PRO A 33 7.68 -19.01 -31.20
C PRO A 33 7.69 -19.65 -32.59
N ASP A 34 8.87 -19.72 -33.22
CA ASP A 34 9.06 -20.37 -34.52
C ASP A 34 8.92 -21.90 -34.39
N GLU A 35 7.78 -22.43 -34.80
CA GLU A 35 7.48 -23.86 -34.73
C GLU A 35 8.51 -24.73 -35.45
N VAL A 36 9.08 -24.26 -36.57
CA VAL A 36 10.05 -25.04 -37.35
C VAL A 36 11.35 -25.15 -36.59
N GLN A 37 11.84 -24.04 -36.04
CA GLN A 37 13.06 -24.00 -35.26
C GLN A 37 12.95 -24.84 -33.98
N VAL A 38 11.82 -24.75 -33.28
CA VAL A 38 11.59 -25.52 -32.05
C VAL A 38 11.58 -27.03 -32.33
N ARG A 39 10.95 -27.46 -33.42
CA ARG A 39 10.93 -28.89 -33.81
C ARG A 39 12.33 -29.40 -34.17
N GLN A 40 13.15 -28.60 -34.86
CA GLN A 40 14.54 -28.95 -35.17
C GLN A 40 15.38 -29.13 -33.90
N PHE A 41 15.20 -28.27 -32.89
CA PHE A 41 15.87 -28.43 -31.61
C PHE A 41 15.41 -29.68 -30.85
N MET A 42 14.12 -30.03 -30.92
CA MET A 42 13.61 -31.27 -30.35
C MET A 42 14.18 -32.52 -31.06
N GLU A 43 14.26 -32.52 -32.39
CA GLU A 43 14.80 -33.64 -33.18
C GLU A 43 16.32 -33.83 -32.96
N SER A 44 17.06 -32.75 -32.74
CA SER A 44 18.49 -32.78 -32.41
C SER A 44 18.77 -33.03 -30.92
N ASN A 45 17.73 -33.31 -30.12
CA ASN A 45 17.81 -33.51 -28.67
C ASN A 45 18.43 -32.32 -27.90
N ASN A 46 18.36 -31.12 -28.47
CA ASN A 46 18.77 -29.87 -27.84
C ASN A 46 17.57 -29.22 -27.14
N LEU A 47 17.10 -29.86 -26.07
CA LEU A 47 15.88 -29.45 -25.37
C LEU A 47 16.01 -28.11 -24.63
N GLU A 48 17.22 -27.73 -24.21
CA GLU A 48 17.48 -26.46 -23.52
C GLU A 48 17.22 -25.27 -24.46
N ASP A 49 17.74 -25.32 -25.69
CA ASP A 49 17.52 -24.26 -26.68
C ASP A 49 16.09 -24.27 -27.23
N ALA A 50 15.45 -25.45 -27.32
CA ALA A 50 14.02 -25.56 -27.62
C ALA A 50 13.17 -24.81 -26.58
N LEU A 51 13.46 -25.01 -25.29
CA LEU A 51 12.73 -24.37 -24.19
C LEU A 51 12.93 -22.84 -24.19
N LYS A 52 14.16 -22.36 -24.42
CA LYS A 52 14.44 -20.92 -24.53
C LYS A 52 13.69 -20.29 -25.69
N SER A 53 13.67 -20.95 -26.87
CA SER A 53 12.97 -20.45 -28.05
C SER A 53 11.46 -20.29 -27.81
N VAL A 54 10.82 -21.24 -27.12
CA VAL A 54 9.37 -21.14 -26.83
C VAL A 54 9.00 -20.12 -25.75
N ILE A 55 9.93 -19.80 -24.83
CA ILE A 55 9.70 -18.83 -23.74
C ILE A 55 9.92 -17.37 -24.20
N LEU A 56 10.76 -17.12 -25.22
CA LEU A 56 11.15 -15.77 -25.66
C LEU A 56 10.03 -15.01 -26.38
N SER A 57 9.11 -15.70 -27.07
CA SER A 57 8.06 -15.08 -27.89
C SER A 57 6.64 -15.48 -27.48
N PRO A 58 6.21 -15.23 -26.22
CA PRO A 58 4.87 -15.59 -25.80
C PRO A 58 3.84 -14.61 -26.42
N PRO A 59 2.68 -15.07 -26.95
CA PRO A 59 1.65 -14.21 -27.52
C PRO A 59 0.85 -13.48 -26.42
N LEU A 60 1.55 -12.68 -25.61
CA LEU A 60 1.00 -11.89 -24.52
C LEU A 60 0.25 -10.70 -25.11
N GLY A 61 -1.07 -10.64 -24.95
CA GLY A 61 -1.88 -9.49 -25.33
C GLY A 61 -2.72 -9.65 -26.61
N HIS A 62 -2.52 -10.70 -27.41
CA HIS A 62 -3.34 -10.94 -28.59
C HIS A 62 -4.79 -11.25 -28.23
N ALA A 63 -5.76 -10.69 -28.96
CA ALA A 63 -7.17 -11.04 -28.79
C ALA A 63 -7.48 -12.46 -29.31
N GLU A 64 -6.68 -12.94 -30.28
CA GLU A 64 -6.87 -14.25 -30.92
C GLU A 64 -6.56 -15.40 -29.95
N GLN A 65 -7.59 -16.15 -29.60
CA GLN A 65 -7.49 -17.31 -28.71
C GLN A 65 -6.74 -18.47 -29.36
N ASP A 66 -6.96 -18.71 -30.66
CA ASP A 66 -6.35 -19.82 -31.39
C ASP A 66 -4.82 -19.76 -31.41
N LEU A 67 -4.26 -18.55 -31.58
CA LEU A 67 -2.81 -18.33 -31.52
C LEU A 67 -2.25 -18.70 -30.13
N LYS A 68 -2.91 -18.28 -29.06
CA LYS A 68 -2.49 -18.60 -27.68
C LYS A 68 -2.50 -20.09 -27.42
N GLU A 69 -3.51 -20.79 -27.93
CA GLU A 69 -3.65 -22.24 -27.76
C GLU A 69 -2.58 -22.99 -28.57
N ARG A 70 -2.32 -22.60 -29.82
CA ARG A 70 -1.22 -23.15 -30.64
C ARG A 70 0.14 -23.00 -29.95
N CYS A 71 0.47 -21.80 -29.48
CA CYS A 71 1.73 -21.57 -28.77
C CYS A 71 1.82 -22.35 -27.45
N THR A 72 0.72 -22.44 -26.71
CA THR A 72 0.69 -23.22 -25.46
C THR A 72 0.94 -24.70 -25.73
N ASN A 73 0.30 -25.26 -26.76
CA ASN A 73 0.50 -26.66 -27.12
C ASN A 73 1.94 -26.94 -27.51
N LEU A 74 2.61 -26.03 -28.23
CA LEU A 74 4.03 -26.16 -28.55
C LEU A 74 4.91 -26.18 -27.29
N VAL A 75 4.65 -25.28 -26.33
CA VAL A 75 5.39 -25.26 -25.04
C VAL A 75 5.19 -26.57 -24.29
N VAL A 76 3.94 -27.04 -24.17
CA VAL A 76 3.63 -28.29 -23.47
C VAL A 76 4.33 -29.49 -24.11
N LEU A 77 4.44 -29.54 -25.44
CA LEU A 77 5.19 -30.58 -26.15
C LEU A 77 6.69 -30.57 -25.81
N VAL A 78 7.29 -29.39 -25.73
CA VAL A 78 8.69 -29.24 -25.30
C VAL A 78 8.85 -29.71 -23.85
N LEU A 79 7.97 -29.28 -22.94
CA LEU A 79 7.99 -29.67 -21.53
C LEU A 79 7.86 -31.18 -21.32
N HIS A 80 7.03 -31.84 -22.12
CA HIS A 80 6.85 -33.28 -22.06
C HIS A 80 8.07 -34.07 -22.56
N SER A 81 8.94 -33.45 -23.36
CA SER A 81 10.12 -34.13 -23.93
C SER A 81 11.28 -34.24 -22.93
N PHE A 82 11.25 -33.49 -21.82
CA PHE A 82 12.24 -33.59 -20.75
C PHE A 82 12.02 -34.84 -19.89
N LYS A 83 13.12 -35.51 -19.51
CA LYS A 83 13.06 -36.56 -18.48
C LYS A 83 13.01 -35.93 -17.11
N SER A 84 12.37 -36.60 -16.14
CA SER A 84 12.21 -36.10 -14.76
C SER A 84 13.52 -35.57 -14.12
N VAL A 85 14.64 -36.25 -14.34
CA VAL A 85 15.96 -35.86 -13.81
C VAL A 85 16.52 -34.57 -14.46
N GLU A 86 16.18 -34.34 -15.73
CA GLU A 86 16.64 -33.17 -16.49
C GLU A 86 15.80 -31.92 -16.15
N ILE A 87 14.56 -32.11 -15.66
CA ILE A 87 13.65 -31.02 -15.27
C ILE A 87 14.25 -30.21 -14.13
N GLU A 88 14.74 -30.85 -13.06
CA GLU A 88 15.31 -30.15 -11.91
C GLU A 88 16.53 -29.30 -12.32
N GLU A 89 17.44 -29.87 -13.11
CA GLU A 89 18.63 -29.16 -13.60
C GLU A 89 18.24 -27.97 -14.48
N MET A 90 17.30 -28.16 -15.41
CA MET A 90 16.82 -27.10 -16.29
C MET A 90 16.12 -26.01 -15.49
N VAL A 91 15.22 -26.38 -14.57
CA VAL A 91 14.55 -25.44 -13.69
C VAL A 91 15.54 -24.67 -12.85
N ARG A 92 16.74 -25.19 -12.52
CA ARG A 92 17.82 -24.47 -11.82
C ARG A 92 18.60 -23.47 -12.69
N LYS A 93 18.52 -23.59 -14.02
CA LYS A 93 19.16 -22.66 -14.97
C LYS A 93 18.29 -21.47 -15.36
N LEU A 94 16.96 -21.56 -15.18
CA LEU A 94 16.02 -20.49 -15.54
C LEU A 94 16.25 -19.18 -14.77
N GLU A 95 15.85 -18.05 -15.34
CA GLU A 95 15.75 -16.80 -14.59
C GLU A 95 14.36 -16.66 -13.96
N LEU A 96 14.19 -15.67 -13.08
CA LEU A 96 12.91 -15.44 -12.40
C LEU A 96 11.78 -15.15 -13.39
N GLU A 97 12.06 -14.41 -14.46
CA GLU A 97 11.08 -14.10 -15.51
C GLU A 97 10.67 -15.36 -16.28
N ASP A 98 11.64 -16.19 -16.69
CA ASP A 98 11.39 -17.43 -17.42
C ASP A 98 10.54 -18.40 -16.59
N GLY A 99 10.86 -18.56 -15.30
CA GLY A 99 10.10 -19.39 -14.38
C GLY A 99 8.64 -18.95 -14.25
N ASP A 100 8.39 -17.63 -14.24
CA ASP A 100 7.03 -17.08 -14.18
C ASP A 100 6.27 -17.19 -15.52
N ILE A 101 6.96 -17.12 -16.66
CA ILE A 101 6.36 -17.39 -17.97
C ILE A 101 6.00 -18.86 -18.06
N LEU A 102 6.91 -19.73 -17.63
CA LEU A 102 6.70 -21.17 -17.63
C LEU A 102 5.54 -21.59 -16.75
N MET A 103 5.42 -21.02 -15.54
CA MET A 103 4.29 -21.29 -14.65
C MET A 103 2.94 -20.93 -15.31
N LYS A 104 2.87 -19.87 -16.13
CA LYS A 104 1.65 -19.54 -16.89
C LYS A 104 1.31 -20.62 -17.92
N TYR A 105 2.31 -21.09 -18.66
CA TYR A 105 2.12 -22.16 -19.63
C TYR A 105 1.77 -23.49 -18.96
N VAL A 106 2.29 -23.77 -17.77
CA VAL A 106 1.91 -24.94 -16.98
C VAL A 106 0.41 -24.90 -16.62
N TYR A 107 -0.08 -23.80 -16.06
CA TYR A 107 -1.51 -23.65 -15.73
C TYR A 107 -2.40 -23.64 -16.99
N LYS A 108 -1.98 -22.97 -18.07
CA LYS A 108 -2.73 -22.94 -19.33
C LYS A 108 -2.72 -24.31 -20.01
N GLY A 109 -1.60 -25.02 -19.95
CA GLY A 109 -1.46 -26.40 -20.43
C GLY A 109 -2.39 -27.35 -19.68
N MET A 110 -2.43 -27.27 -18.35
CA MET A 110 -3.38 -28.06 -17.54
C MET A 110 -4.85 -27.77 -17.87
N GLN A 111 -5.17 -26.56 -18.33
CA GLN A 111 -6.52 -26.22 -18.81
C GLN A 111 -6.82 -26.87 -20.18
N LEU A 112 -5.84 -26.95 -21.07
CA LEU A 112 -6.02 -27.40 -22.46
C LEU A 112 -5.80 -28.91 -22.64
N SER A 113 -4.95 -29.52 -21.83
CA SER A 113 -4.57 -30.93 -21.95
C SER A 113 -5.59 -31.84 -21.26
N SER A 114 -6.11 -32.81 -22.00
CA SER A 114 -6.90 -33.93 -21.45
C SER A 114 -6.08 -35.21 -21.26
N ASP A 115 -4.80 -35.21 -21.62
CA ASP A 115 -3.90 -36.35 -21.51
C ASP A 115 -3.29 -36.43 -20.10
N SER A 116 -3.51 -37.57 -19.44
CA SER A 116 -3.01 -37.86 -18.10
C SER A 116 -1.48 -37.80 -17.99
N ALA A 117 -0.73 -38.29 -19.00
CA ALA A 117 0.73 -38.29 -18.96
C ALA A 117 1.32 -36.89 -19.07
N MET A 118 0.72 -36.06 -19.92
CA MET A 118 1.04 -34.63 -20.05
C MET A 118 0.77 -33.89 -18.75
N CYS A 119 -0.41 -34.09 -18.15
CA CYS A 119 -0.77 -33.47 -16.87
C CYS A 119 0.19 -33.86 -15.73
N GLN A 120 0.60 -35.13 -15.66
CA GLN A 120 1.60 -35.58 -14.68
C GLN A 120 2.94 -34.86 -14.88
N THR A 121 3.40 -34.74 -16.12
CA THR A 121 4.65 -34.03 -16.43
C THR A 121 4.54 -32.56 -16.05
N LEU A 122 3.42 -31.90 -16.36
CA LEU A 122 3.16 -30.52 -15.96
C LEU A 122 3.13 -30.33 -14.44
N LEU A 123 2.63 -31.30 -13.68
CA LEU A 123 2.67 -31.28 -12.20
C LEU A 123 4.11 -31.42 -11.67
N THR A 124 4.96 -32.23 -12.32
CA THR A 124 6.38 -32.31 -11.96
C THR A 124 7.10 -30.98 -12.21
N TRP A 125 6.87 -30.36 -13.36
CA TRP A 125 7.38 -29.02 -13.66
C TRP A 125 6.87 -27.98 -12.64
N HIS A 126 5.58 -28.00 -12.31
CA HIS A 126 4.98 -27.13 -11.29
C HIS A 126 5.73 -27.25 -9.95
N SER A 127 5.92 -28.48 -9.46
CA SER A 127 6.59 -28.75 -8.19
C SER A 127 7.99 -28.14 -8.14
N HIS A 128 8.82 -28.38 -9.16
CA HIS A 128 10.20 -27.86 -9.19
C HIS A 128 10.26 -26.35 -9.36
N ILE A 129 9.36 -25.75 -10.15
CA ILE A 129 9.29 -24.29 -10.28
C ILE A 129 8.90 -23.66 -8.94
N VAL A 130 7.95 -24.24 -8.20
CA VAL A 130 7.55 -23.76 -6.87
C VAL A 130 8.66 -23.96 -5.84
N GLU A 131 9.38 -25.08 -5.90
CA GLU A 131 10.52 -25.33 -5.03
C GLU A 131 11.62 -24.28 -5.22
N ARG A 132 11.91 -23.90 -6.47
CA ARG A 132 12.94 -22.90 -6.77
C ARG A 132 12.48 -21.46 -6.54
N PHE A 133 11.29 -21.09 -7.00
CA PHE A 133 10.84 -19.70 -7.06
C PHE A 133 9.78 -19.34 -6.00
N GLY A 134 9.37 -20.32 -5.19
CA GLY A 134 8.36 -20.18 -4.16
C GLY A 134 6.94 -20.01 -4.70
N HIS A 135 5.99 -19.91 -3.79
CA HIS A 135 4.56 -19.70 -4.06
C HIS A 135 4.28 -18.37 -4.80
N GLY A 136 5.22 -17.42 -4.80
CA GLY A 136 5.10 -16.16 -5.53
C GLY A 136 4.92 -16.34 -7.03
N SER A 137 5.51 -17.39 -7.63
CA SER A 137 5.35 -17.73 -9.05
C SER A 137 3.89 -18.04 -9.40
N ILE A 138 3.19 -18.76 -8.52
CA ILE A 138 1.76 -19.08 -8.65
C ILE A 138 0.91 -17.81 -8.54
N ILE A 139 1.15 -16.99 -7.52
CA ILE A 139 0.40 -15.75 -7.28
C ILE A 139 0.50 -14.84 -8.50
N ARG A 140 1.68 -14.73 -9.13
CA ARG A 140 1.89 -13.93 -10.35
C ARG A 140 1.15 -14.47 -11.58
N VAL A 141 0.82 -15.77 -11.64
CA VAL A 141 -0.08 -16.33 -12.68
C VAL A 141 -1.52 -15.87 -12.46
N PHE A 142 -2.04 -16.02 -11.24
CA PHE A 142 -3.41 -15.62 -10.91
C PHE A 142 -3.62 -14.11 -11.02
N SER A 143 -2.59 -13.34 -10.67
CA SER A 143 -2.53 -11.88 -10.84
C SER A 143 -2.18 -11.45 -12.27
N GLY A 144 -2.09 -12.39 -13.23
CA GLY A 144 -1.49 -12.23 -14.55
C GLY A 144 -2.13 -11.20 -15.48
N ARG A 145 -3.30 -10.64 -15.14
CA ARG A 145 -3.84 -9.40 -15.74
C ARG A 145 -2.88 -8.20 -15.55
N MET A 146 -1.92 -8.29 -14.63
CA MET A 146 -0.90 -7.28 -14.34
C MET A 146 0.44 -7.45 -15.06
N LYS A 147 0.62 -8.41 -15.99
CA LYS A 147 1.97 -8.69 -16.55
C LYS A 147 2.44 -7.72 -17.65
N ASN A 148 1.57 -6.87 -18.20
CA ASN A 148 2.04 -5.76 -19.05
C ASN A 148 2.72 -4.66 -18.21
N LEU A 149 2.36 -4.51 -16.92
CA LEU A 149 2.97 -3.55 -15.98
C LEU A 149 4.45 -3.85 -15.69
N TYR A 150 4.79 -5.09 -15.38
CA TYR A 150 6.15 -5.42 -14.93
C TYR A 150 7.15 -5.54 -16.08
N ARG A 151 6.69 -5.90 -17.30
CA ARG A 151 7.55 -5.99 -18.49
C ARG A 151 7.94 -4.62 -19.03
N ASN A 152 7.03 -3.65 -19.13
CA ASN A 152 7.41 -2.31 -19.61
C ASN A 152 8.31 -1.55 -18.62
N LEU A 153 8.26 -1.89 -17.32
CA LEU A 153 9.19 -1.32 -16.35
C LEU A 153 10.62 -1.89 -16.42
N ALA A 154 10.79 -3.08 -17.02
CA ALA A 154 12.09 -3.75 -17.13
C ALA A 154 12.72 -3.65 -18.53
N ILE A 155 11.93 -3.43 -19.59
CA ILE A 155 12.41 -3.48 -21.00
C ILE A 155 13.10 -2.19 -21.48
N SER A 156 12.95 -1.05 -20.78
CA SER A 156 13.85 0.08 -21.04
C SER A 156 15.18 -0.15 -20.34
N GLY A 157 16.13 -0.79 -21.03
CA GLY A 157 17.51 -1.06 -20.59
C GLY A 157 18.37 0.18 -20.32
N THR A 158 17.77 1.31 -19.96
CA THR A 158 18.43 2.48 -19.42
C THR A 158 17.51 3.11 -18.37
N LEU A 159 18.03 3.26 -17.14
CA LEU A 159 17.36 3.78 -15.94
C LEU A 159 16.31 2.80 -15.36
N PHE A 160 16.45 2.32 -14.12
CA PHE A 160 15.60 2.80 -13.02
C PHE A 160 16.14 2.25 -11.67
N PHE A 161 17.21 2.84 -11.15
CA PHE A 161 17.49 2.79 -9.71
C PHE A 161 16.58 3.82 -9.04
N CYS A 162 15.28 3.54 -8.92
CA CYS A 162 14.36 4.45 -8.26
C CYS A 162 13.77 3.79 -7.03
N ALA A 163 13.83 4.47 -5.89
CA ALA A 163 13.06 4.08 -4.71
C ALA A 163 11.58 4.33 -5.01
N VAL A 164 10.92 3.28 -5.49
CA VAL A 164 9.50 3.27 -5.83
C VAL A 164 8.76 2.58 -4.69
N LEU A 165 7.93 3.32 -3.96
CA LEU A 165 7.11 2.80 -2.88
C LEU A 165 5.73 2.40 -3.42
N MET A 166 5.49 1.10 -3.59
CA MET A 166 4.17 0.61 -4.02
C MET A 166 3.25 0.33 -2.85
N PHE A 167 1.98 0.70 -3.00
CA PHE A 167 0.95 0.36 -2.03
C PHE A 167 -0.39 0.11 -2.71
N SER A 168 -1.07 -0.95 -2.27
CA SER A 168 -2.39 -1.37 -2.77
C SER A 168 -3.38 -1.28 -1.62
N PHE A 169 -4.49 -0.57 -1.82
CA PHE A 169 -5.59 -0.50 -0.85
C PHE A 169 -6.71 -1.42 -1.29
N ASP A 170 -7.21 -2.26 -0.39
CA ASP A 170 -8.49 -2.93 -0.57
C ASP A 170 -9.31 -2.75 0.72
N ASP A 171 -10.36 -1.93 0.62
CA ASP A 171 -11.50 -2.00 1.52
C ASP A 171 -12.49 -2.90 0.77
N ALA A 172 -12.79 -4.06 1.35
CA ALA A 172 -13.42 -5.19 0.71
C ALA A 172 -14.47 -4.77 -0.36
N THR A 173 -14.15 -5.03 -1.63
CA THR A 173 -15.01 -5.12 -2.85
C THR A 173 -14.63 -4.27 -4.06
N LYS A 174 -13.57 -3.44 -4.05
CA LYS A 174 -13.16 -2.69 -5.27
C LYS A 174 -11.64 -2.52 -5.40
N TRP A 175 -11.00 -3.37 -6.20
CA TRP A 175 -9.63 -3.17 -6.71
C TRP A 175 -9.60 -2.02 -7.73
N LYS A 176 -9.65 -0.76 -7.29
CA LYS A 176 -9.83 0.39 -8.21
C LYS A 176 -8.60 1.27 -8.48
N SER A 177 -7.54 1.24 -7.66
CA SER A 177 -6.38 2.12 -7.89
C SER A 177 -5.06 1.48 -7.46
N ARG A 178 -4.09 1.41 -8.38
CA ARG A 178 -2.70 1.02 -8.09
C ARG A 178 -1.89 2.30 -7.92
N PHE A 179 -1.54 2.62 -6.69
CA PHE A 179 -0.79 3.83 -6.37
C PHE A 179 0.70 3.53 -6.25
N VAL A 180 1.51 4.46 -6.75
CA VAL A 180 2.97 4.36 -6.73
C VAL A 180 3.56 5.66 -6.22
N GLY A 181 4.27 5.58 -5.10
CA GLY A 181 5.12 6.67 -4.63
C GLY A 181 6.46 6.65 -5.34
N VAL A 182 6.88 7.76 -5.93
CA VAL A 182 8.21 7.92 -6.54
C VAL A 182 8.96 9.02 -5.79
N ASP A 183 10.16 8.70 -5.30
CA ASP A 183 11.01 9.72 -4.68
C ASP A 183 11.35 10.81 -5.70
N MET A 184 11.16 12.08 -5.33
CA MET A 184 11.38 13.26 -6.18
C MET A 184 12.77 13.29 -6.83
N LYS A 185 13.79 12.67 -6.22
CA LYS A 185 15.13 12.53 -6.83
C LYS A 185 15.13 11.73 -8.14
N HIS A 186 14.04 11.04 -8.44
CA HIS A 186 13.85 10.16 -9.59
C HIS A 186 12.77 10.65 -10.56
N LYS A 187 12.28 11.90 -10.39
CA LYS A 187 11.17 12.47 -11.17
C LYS A 187 11.40 12.54 -12.68
N LEU A 188 12.64 12.47 -13.18
CA LEU A 188 12.97 12.76 -14.59
C LEU A 188 12.58 11.67 -15.61
N ASN A 189 12.08 10.50 -15.19
CA ASN A 189 11.71 9.40 -16.12
C ASN A 189 10.28 8.84 -15.99
N PRO A 190 9.24 9.60 -15.62
CA PRO A 190 8.00 9.02 -15.13
C PRO A 190 7.08 8.46 -16.24
N HIS A 191 7.38 8.75 -17.51
CA HIS A 191 6.51 8.43 -18.64
C HIS A 191 6.13 6.94 -18.71
N ASN A 192 6.98 6.02 -18.23
CA ASN A 192 6.66 4.60 -18.31
C ASN A 192 5.68 4.10 -17.23
N LEU A 193 5.46 4.83 -16.13
CA LEU A 193 4.61 4.36 -15.01
C LEU A 193 3.14 4.75 -15.18
N GLU A 194 2.88 5.97 -15.65
CA GLU A 194 1.52 6.46 -15.91
C GLU A 194 0.89 5.72 -17.11
N ASP A 195 1.69 5.45 -18.15
CA ASP A 195 1.31 4.64 -19.31
C ASP A 195 0.93 3.18 -18.93
N LEU A 196 1.43 2.71 -17.79
CA LEU A 196 1.10 1.41 -17.21
C LEU A 196 -0.17 1.43 -16.35
N GLY A 197 -0.89 2.54 -16.30
CA GLY A 197 -2.10 2.70 -15.51
C GLY A 197 -1.84 2.65 -14.00
N PHE A 198 -0.67 3.15 -13.57
CA PHE A 198 -0.43 3.49 -12.18
C PHE A 198 -0.75 4.97 -11.95
N GLU A 199 -1.34 5.26 -10.79
CA GLU A 199 -1.43 6.63 -10.32
C GLU A 199 -0.14 6.95 -9.54
N VAL A 200 0.68 7.83 -10.13
CA VAL A 200 2.01 8.15 -9.63
C VAL A 200 1.94 9.38 -8.73
N PHE A 201 2.44 9.25 -7.51
CA PHE A 201 2.62 10.36 -6.58
C PHE A 201 4.09 10.57 -6.28
N TYR A 202 4.51 11.82 -6.24
CA TYR A 202 5.88 12.14 -5.90
C TYR A 202 5.99 12.47 -4.42
N TYR A 203 7.10 12.05 -3.81
CA TYR A 203 7.40 12.40 -2.44
C TYR A 203 8.85 12.81 -2.24
N HIS A 204 9.06 13.72 -1.29
CA HIS A 204 10.39 14.04 -0.81
C HIS A 204 10.78 13.10 0.32
N ASN A 205 11.91 12.42 0.14
CA ASN A 205 12.49 11.53 1.13
C ASN A 205 13.69 12.22 1.80
N ASN A 206 13.44 12.94 2.89
CA ASN A 206 14.50 13.58 3.66
C ASN A 206 14.90 12.71 4.84
N ALA A 207 16.17 12.27 4.88
CA ALA A 207 16.71 11.45 5.96
C ALA A 207 16.64 12.14 7.34
N SER A 208 16.65 13.47 7.39
CA SER A 208 16.56 14.26 8.63
C SER A 208 15.13 14.43 9.13
N LYS A 209 14.13 13.94 8.40
CA LYS A 209 12.71 14.02 8.76
C LYS A 209 12.20 12.62 9.12
N ASP A 210 11.27 12.58 10.06
CA ASP A 210 10.57 11.39 10.54
C ASP A 210 9.32 11.06 9.71
N PHE A 211 9.11 11.75 8.58
CA PHE A 211 8.00 11.52 7.65
C PHE A 211 8.47 11.56 6.19
N LEU A 212 7.66 10.95 5.32
CA LEU A 212 7.68 11.12 3.87
C LEU A 212 6.69 12.22 3.50
N ASP A 213 7.09 13.10 2.59
CA ASP A 213 6.32 14.28 2.21
C ASP A 213 5.82 14.17 0.78
N PHE A 214 4.55 13.82 0.61
CA PHE A 214 3.90 13.63 -0.67
C PHE A 214 3.25 14.94 -1.13
N GLU A 215 3.62 15.39 -2.32
CA GLU A 215 3.02 16.54 -2.98
C GLU A 215 2.07 16.04 -4.08
N MET A 216 0.78 16.36 -3.92
CA MET A 216 -0.28 15.93 -4.82
C MET A 216 -1.16 17.13 -5.18
N ASP A 217 -1.84 17.06 -6.33
CA ASP A 217 -2.78 18.10 -6.76
C ASP A 217 -3.93 18.31 -5.76
N ALA A 218 -4.38 17.23 -5.11
CA ALA A 218 -5.42 17.26 -4.08
C ALA A 218 -4.93 17.79 -2.72
N GLY A 219 -3.63 18.07 -2.57
CA GLY A 219 -3.01 18.59 -1.37
C GLY A 219 -1.84 17.76 -0.86
N ARG A 220 -1.13 18.31 0.13
CA ARG A 220 0.06 17.70 0.73
C ARG A 220 -0.32 16.60 1.72
N ARG A 221 0.46 15.51 1.73
CA ARG A 221 0.31 14.41 2.69
C ARG A 221 1.63 14.10 3.38
N LEU A 222 1.61 13.97 4.70
CA LEU A 222 2.77 13.57 5.49
C LEU A 222 2.56 12.16 6.06
N ILE A 223 3.44 11.22 5.69
CA ILE A 223 3.37 9.83 6.13
C ILE A 223 4.52 9.57 7.10
N PRO A 224 4.27 9.24 8.38
CA PRO A 224 5.34 8.89 9.32
C PRO A 224 6.20 7.74 8.78
N ARG A 225 7.53 7.81 8.94
CA ARG A 225 8.48 6.74 8.55
C ARG A 225 8.45 5.55 9.52
N LYS A 226 7.42 5.46 10.34
CA LYS A 226 7.23 4.46 11.39
C LYS A 226 6.65 3.16 10.79
N PHE A 227 7.27 2.65 9.74
CA PHE A 227 6.97 1.38 9.10
C PHE A 227 8.25 0.81 8.46
N LYS A 228 8.29 -0.52 8.32
CA LYS A 228 9.40 -1.19 7.63
C LYS A 228 9.05 -1.42 6.17
N THR A 229 10.07 -1.52 5.35
CA THR A 229 9.96 -1.81 3.93
C THR A 229 10.82 -3.01 3.58
N ARG A 230 10.43 -3.70 2.50
CA ARG A 230 11.20 -4.77 1.87
C ARG A 230 11.28 -4.53 0.37
N TRP A 231 12.37 -4.96 -0.25
CA TRP A 231 12.54 -4.88 -1.69
C TRP A 231 11.94 -6.11 -2.38
N VAL A 232 11.23 -5.88 -3.48
CA VAL A 232 10.75 -6.90 -4.42
C VAL A 232 11.18 -6.48 -5.81
N GLY A 233 12.24 -7.10 -6.32
CA GLY A 233 12.92 -6.61 -7.52
C GLY A 233 13.50 -5.21 -7.28
N ASN A 234 13.09 -4.25 -8.11
CA ASN A 234 13.47 -2.84 -8.05
C ASN A 234 12.43 -1.96 -7.33
N ILE A 235 11.48 -2.55 -6.61
CA ILE A 235 10.39 -1.83 -5.94
C ILE A 235 10.49 -2.04 -4.44
N GLU A 236 10.34 -0.96 -3.68
CA GLU A 236 10.27 -0.96 -2.23
C GLU A 236 8.80 -1.05 -1.80
N ILE A 237 8.47 -1.97 -0.89
CA ILE A 237 7.08 -2.21 -0.48
C ILE A 237 7.02 -2.20 1.05
N PRO A 238 6.01 -1.57 1.68
CA PRO A 238 5.79 -1.70 3.12
C PRO A 238 5.63 -3.16 3.54
N GLU A 239 6.31 -3.57 4.62
CA GLU A 239 6.15 -4.93 5.18
C GLU A 239 4.76 -5.10 5.80
N ASP A 240 4.26 -4.05 6.46
CA ASP A 240 2.93 -3.98 7.08
C ASP A 240 2.04 -3.05 6.24
N VAL A 241 1.35 -3.66 5.27
CA VAL A 241 0.51 -2.95 4.30
C VAL A 241 -0.70 -2.30 4.99
N GLU A 242 -1.28 -2.96 6.00
CA GLU A 242 -2.44 -2.44 6.73
C GLU A 242 -2.08 -1.19 7.55
N ARG A 243 -0.94 -1.20 8.24
CA ARG A 243 -0.47 -0.02 8.96
C ARG A 243 -0.18 1.15 8.03
N PHE A 244 0.51 0.88 6.91
CA PHE A 244 0.77 1.90 5.91
C PHE A 244 -0.55 2.44 5.33
N ALA A 245 -1.53 1.56 5.15
CA ALA A 245 -2.86 1.93 4.69
C ALA A 245 -3.53 2.92 5.66
N GLU A 246 -3.46 2.63 6.95
CA GLU A 246 -4.00 3.50 7.98
C GLU A 246 -3.29 4.85 8.06
N PHE A 247 -1.97 4.89 7.80
CA PHE A 247 -1.23 6.13 7.66
C PHE A 247 -1.72 6.97 6.48
N TRP A 248 -1.81 6.39 5.29
CA TRP A 248 -2.29 7.10 4.10
C TRP A 248 -3.70 7.66 4.30
N LYS A 249 -4.61 6.87 4.88
CA LYS A 249 -5.99 7.31 5.16
C LYS A 249 -6.04 8.55 6.05
N ARG A 250 -5.01 8.77 6.87
CA ARG A 250 -4.90 9.84 7.88
C ARG A 250 -3.87 10.91 7.55
N SER A 251 -3.10 10.76 6.46
CA SER A 251 -1.89 11.56 6.19
C SER A 251 -2.14 12.98 5.70
N SER A 252 -3.40 13.42 5.57
CA SER A 252 -3.72 14.77 5.07
C SER A 252 -3.09 15.84 5.96
N PHE A 253 -2.22 16.65 5.36
CA PHE A 253 -1.56 17.74 6.06
C PHE A 253 -2.41 18.99 6.03
N ARG A 254 -2.52 19.65 7.20
CA ARG A 254 -3.15 20.96 7.31
C ARG A 254 -2.09 22.01 7.57
N ASN A 255 -1.90 22.87 6.57
CA ASN A 255 -1.08 24.06 6.71
C ASN A 255 -1.63 24.93 7.85
N CYS A 256 -0.71 25.46 8.65
CA CYS A 256 -1.02 26.54 9.57
C CYS A 256 -1.15 27.87 8.83
N VAL A 257 -1.87 28.81 9.42
CA VAL A 257 -2.11 30.16 8.89
C VAL A 257 -0.95 31.11 9.22
N GLY A 258 -0.24 30.87 10.33
CA GLY A 258 0.90 31.70 10.73
C GLY A 258 0.51 33.11 11.18
N LEU A 259 -0.62 33.23 11.90
CA LEU A 259 -1.10 34.49 12.45
C LEU A 259 -0.15 35.02 13.52
N ASP A 260 0.23 36.29 13.38
CA ASP A 260 0.95 37.02 14.41
C ASP A 260 0.01 37.33 15.59
N MET A 261 0.26 36.65 16.70
CA MET A 261 -0.49 36.83 17.92
C MET A 261 0.13 37.98 18.71
N LYS A 262 -0.53 39.14 18.71
CA LYS A 262 -0.13 40.34 19.47
C LYS A 262 -0.15 40.09 20.98
N ARG A 263 0.91 39.47 21.48
CA ARG A 263 1.10 39.15 22.90
C ARG A 263 1.89 40.24 23.59
N ARG A 264 1.64 40.41 24.88
CA ARG A 264 2.47 41.32 25.68
C ARG A 264 3.75 40.59 26.04
N GLY A 265 4.88 41.29 26.02
CA GLY A 265 6.17 40.71 26.42
C GLY A 265 6.22 40.20 27.88
N SER A 266 5.20 40.54 28.69
CA SER A 266 5.00 40.04 30.05
C SER A 266 4.31 38.68 30.12
N ASP A 267 3.76 38.17 29.02
CA ASP A 267 3.04 36.89 29.01
C ASP A 267 4.05 35.76 29.22
N SER A 268 3.95 35.05 30.36
CA SER A 268 4.89 33.98 30.70
C SER A 268 4.76 32.83 29.73
N VAL A 269 5.86 32.45 29.07
CA VAL A 269 5.94 31.24 28.25
C VAL A 269 6.02 30.03 29.19
N PHE A 270 4.94 29.26 29.25
CA PHE A 270 4.85 28.02 30.01
C PHE A 270 5.33 26.81 29.20
N LEU A 271 4.88 26.69 27.93
CA LEU A 271 5.31 25.65 27.01
C LEU A 271 6.16 26.24 25.87
N LYS A 272 7.32 25.62 25.62
CA LYS A 272 8.18 25.97 24.49
C LYS A 272 7.84 25.08 23.30
N GLY A 273 7.33 25.69 22.23
CA GLY A 273 6.87 24.98 21.02
C GLY A 273 7.77 23.83 20.57
N PRO A 274 9.07 24.07 20.24
CA PRO A 274 9.95 23.01 19.75
C PRO A 274 10.20 21.86 20.74
N GLU A 275 10.36 22.18 22.03
CA GLU A 275 10.59 21.17 23.08
C GLU A 275 9.33 20.34 23.34
N THR A 276 8.17 21.00 23.36
CA THR A 276 6.87 20.35 23.50
C THR A 276 6.57 19.46 22.30
N ALA A 277 6.87 19.90 21.08
CA ALA A 277 6.69 19.14 19.85
C ALA A 277 7.53 17.86 19.83
N ASP A 278 8.81 17.92 20.26
CA ASP A 278 9.68 16.73 20.39
C ASP A 278 9.09 15.69 21.35
N ILE A 279 8.62 16.14 22.52
CA ILE A 279 7.99 15.26 23.52
C ILE A 279 6.72 14.62 22.95
N LEU A 280 5.91 15.42 22.26
CA LEU A 280 4.70 15.00 21.58
C LEU A 280 4.99 13.96 20.48
N ALA A 281 6.05 14.14 19.69
CA ALA A 281 6.48 13.17 18.68
C ALA A 281 6.88 11.82 19.30
N ARG A 282 7.57 11.83 20.44
CA ARG A 282 7.91 10.58 21.17
C ARG A 282 6.68 9.85 21.70
N LEU A 283 5.69 10.57 22.24
CA LEU A 283 4.42 9.96 22.65
C LEU A 283 3.65 9.41 21.44
N ARG A 284 3.62 10.15 20.33
CA ARG A 284 3.02 9.71 19.06
C ARG A 284 3.61 8.38 18.63
N ASP A 285 4.94 8.26 18.61
CA ASP A 285 5.62 7.04 18.18
C ASP A 285 5.31 5.85 19.09
N GLU A 286 5.27 6.09 20.40
CA GLU A 286 4.88 5.06 21.37
C GLU A 286 3.42 4.58 21.18
N LEU A 287 2.49 5.51 20.90
CA LEU A 287 1.10 5.16 20.60
C LEU A 287 1.02 4.37 19.28
N LEU A 288 1.75 4.81 18.26
CA LEU A 288 1.85 4.10 16.98
C LEU A 288 2.43 2.68 17.16
N ASP A 289 3.40 2.47 18.05
CA ASP A 289 3.93 1.15 18.39
C ASP A 289 2.86 0.19 18.91
N THR A 290 1.84 0.71 19.58
CA THR A 290 0.71 -0.08 20.11
C THR A 290 -0.46 -0.22 19.12
N GLY A 291 -0.33 0.31 17.90
CA GLY A 291 -1.40 0.30 16.90
C GLY A 291 -2.49 1.36 17.14
N MET A 292 -2.22 2.35 17.98
CA MET A 292 -3.06 3.54 18.14
C MET A 292 -2.55 4.64 17.21
N PHE A 293 -3.44 5.29 16.46
CA PHE A 293 -3.10 6.37 15.51
C PHE A 293 -3.51 7.73 16.07
N PRO A 294 -2.63 8.42 16.83
CA PRO A 294 -2.98 9.70 17.45
C PRO A 294 -3.00 10.84 16.44
N PHE A 295 -3.75 11.88 16.77
CA PHE A 295 -3.78 13.14 16.04
C PHE A 295 -3.92 14.34 16.99
N LEU A 296 -3.54 15.54 16.54
CA LEU A 296 -3.70 16.75 17.34
C LEU A 296 -5.19 17.07 17.52
N SER A 297 -5.57 17.47 18.74
CA SER A 297 -6.94 17.89 19.05
C SER A 297 -6.96 19.22 19.80
N SER A 298 -8.17 19.73 20.04
CA SER A 298 -8.45 20.84 20.98
C SER A 298 -7.52 22.06 20.84
N GLY A 299 -7.03 22.60 21.97
CA GLY A 299 -6.21 23.82 22.00
C GLY A 299 -4.87 23.63 21.31
N THR A 300 -4.37 22.40 21.28
CA THR A 300 -3.12 22.04 20.61
C THR A 300 -3.22 22.13 19.08
N PHE A 301 -4.28 21.58 18.50
CA PHE A 301 -4.56 21.73 17.07
C PHE A 301 -4.85 23.19 16.71
N LEU A 302 -5.57 23.91 17.57
CA LEU A 302 -5.84 25.34 17.38
C LEU A 302 -4.54 26.17 17.35
N GLY A 303 -3.61 25.89 18.25
CA GLY A 303 -2.28 26.50 18.29
C GLY A 303 -1.52 26.26 16.99
N TRP A 304 -1.42 24.99 16.57
CA TRP A 304 -0.81 24.63 15.30
C TRP A 304 -1.45 25.41 14.14
N TYR A 305 -2.77 25.29 13.98
CA TYR A 305 -3.48 25.88 12.84
C TYR A 305 -3.34 27.40 12.79
N ARG A 306 -3.41 28.10 13.92
CA ARG A 306 -3.34 29.57 13.94
C ARG A 306 -1.92 30.09 13.89
N GLU A 307 -0.99 29.49 14.63
CA GLU A 307 0.28 30.13 14.98
C GLU A 307 1.50 29.35 14.48
N CYS A 308 1.30 28.18 13.86
CA CYS A 308 2.38 27.26 13.46
C CYS A 308 3.24 26.79 14.66
N THR A 309 2.70 26.83 15.88
CA THR A 309 3.39 26.43 17.12
C THR A 309 2.38 26.00 18.18
N ILE A 310 2.85 25.43 19.27
CA ILE A 310 2.06 25.26 20.50
C ILE A 310 1.80 26.63 21.13
N ILE A 311 0.58 26.83 21.64
CA ILE A 311 0.21 28.06 22.36
C ILE A 311 1.12 28.18 23.60
N PRO A 312 1.96 29.23 23.71
CA PRO A 312 3.03 29.25 24.70
C PRO A 312 2.55 29.35 26.16
N HIS A 313 1.33 29.82 26.41
CA HIS A 313 0.77 30.04 27.75
C HIS A 313 -0.35 29.05 28.11
N THR A 314 -0.53 27.97 27.33
CA THR A 314 -1.37 26.84 27.75
C THR A 314 -0.63 26.00 28.80
N TYR A 315 -1.38 25.23 29.60
CA TYR A 315 -0.80 24.38 30.66
C TYR A 315 -0.69 22.90 30.28
N ASP A 316 -1.36 22.52 29.20
CA ASP A 316 -1.50 21.17 28.68
C ASP A 316 -1.51 21.17 27.14
N VAL A 317 -1.25 20.00 26.57
CA VAL A 317 -1.41 19.72 25.14
C VAL A 317 -2.26 18.48 24.94
N ASP A 318 -2.86 18.35 23.77
CA ASP A 318 -3.97 17.46 23.50
C ASP A 318 -3.66 16.58 22.29
N LEU A 319 -3.79 15.28 22.49
CA LEU A 319 -3.88 14.28 21.45
C LEU A 319 -5.22 13.59 21.51
N ALA A 320 -5.65 13.05 20.39
CA ALA A 320 -6.84 12.21 20.31
C ALA A 320 -6.53 10.91 19.59
N VAL A 321 -7.20 9.83 19.99
CA VAL A 321 -7.21 8.53 19.33
C VAL A 321 -8.66 8.09 19.19
N PHE A 322 -9.03 7.51 18.05
CA PHE A 322 -10.38 6.97 17.89
C PHE A 322 -10.58 5.72 18.76
N LYS A 323 -11.78 5.55 19.32
CA LYS A 323 -12.15 4.39 20.15
C LYS A 323 -11.83 3.06 19.47
N TYR A 324 -12.13 2.95 18.16
CA TYR A 324 -11.87 1.72 17.40
C TYR A 324 -10.37 1.39 17.26
N ASN A 325 -9.48 2.38 17.43
CA ASN A 325 -8.02 2.16 17.46
C ASN A 325 -7.47 2.09 18.90
N TYR A 326 -8.22 2.54 19.91
CA TYR A 326 -7.75 2.61 21.30
C TYR A 326 -7.47 1.21 21.87
N LYS A 327 -6.39 1.09 22.64
CA LYS A 327 -5.93 -0.14 23.28
C LYS A 327 -6.13 -0.05 24.80
N PRO A 328 -7.13 -0.75 25.38
CA PRO A 328 -7.43 -0.71 26.82
C PRO A 328 -6.28 -1.15 27.73
N GLU A 329 -5.29 -1.85 27.18
CA GLU A 329 -4.09 -2.29 27.86
C GLU A 329 -3.02 -1.19 28.04
N TYR A 330 -3.11 -0.09 27.29
CA TYR A 330 -2.10 0.98 27.31
C TYR A 330 -1.89 1.64 28.69
N PRO A 331 -2.94 1.91 29.50
CA PRO A 331 -2.75 2.38 30.88
C PRO A 331 -1.82 1.48 31.72
N TYR A 332 -1.87 0.15 31.53
CA TYR A 332 -0.99 -0.76 32.27
C TYR A 332 0.48 -0.59 31.87
N LYS A 333 0.76 -0.27 30.60
CA LYS A 333 2.11 0.06 30.11
C LYS A 333 2.66 1.36 30.75
N LEU A 334 1.78 2.34 30.98
CA LEU A 334 2.15 3.58 31.66
C LEU A 334 2.40 3.34 33.16
N LEU A 335 1.59 2.51 33.80
CA LEU A 335 1.67 2.22 35.24
C LEU A 335 2.81 1.29 35.62
N ASN A 336 3.12 0.29 34.79
CA ASN A 336 4.20 -0.66 35.05
C ASN A 336 5.60 -0.07 34.83
N GLY A 337 5.68 1.16 34.33
CA GLY A 337 6.93 1.86 34.11
C GLY A 337 7.72 1.39 32.89
N SER A 338 7.10 0.74 31.91
CA SER A 338 7.76 0.39 30.63
C SER A 338 7.75 1.52 29.60
N SER A 339 6.85 2.50 29.73
CA SER A 339 6.75 3.69 28.87
C SER A 339 7.79 4.78 29.23
N GLU A 340 8.12 5.71 28.32
CA GLU A 340 8.85 6.95 28.67
C GLU A 340 7.95 7.97 29.40
N PHE A 341 6.65 7.71 29.42
CA PHE A 341 5.62 8.54 30.02
C PHE A 341 5.06 7.88 31.27
N LYS A 342 4.47 8.69 32.15
CA LYS A 342 3.74 8.24 33.34
C LYS A 342 2.31 8.76 33.28
N LEU A 343 1.39 7.91 33.71
CA LEU A 343 0.00 8.28 33.87
C LEU A 343 -0.16 9.14 35.12
N VAL A 344 -0.78 10.30 34.97
CA VAL A 344 -1.06 11.25 36.08
C VAL A 344 -2.52 11.16 36.50
N ARG A 345 -3.43 11.07 35.52
CA ARG A 345 -4.87 11.07 35.73
C ARG A 345 -5.56 10.26 34.65
N MET A 346 -6.69 9.66 35.00
CA MET A 346 -7.67 9.12 34.04
C MET A 346 -9.05 9.64 34.41
N PHE A 347 -9.83 10.04 33.42
CA PHE A 347 -11.24 10.42 33.56
C PHE A 347 -12.12 9.63 32.59
N GLY A 348 -13.41 9.55 32.93
CA GLY A 348 -14.40 8.83 32.13
C GLY A 348 -14.27 7.31 32.18
N LYS A 349 -14.97 6.65 31.25
CA LYS A 349 -14.93 5.20 31.00
C LYS A 349 -14.65 4.97 29.53
N LEU A 350 -14.14 3.80 29.16
CA LEU A 350 -13.92 3.46 27.74
C LEU A 350 -15.18 3.64 26.87
N GLU A 351 -16.36 3.44 27.46
CA GLU A 351 -17.63 3.63 26.76
C GLU A 351 -18.11 5.09 26.74
N ASP A 352 -17.50 5.98 27.53
CA ASP A 352 -18.00 7.32 27.77
C ASP A 352 -16.89 8.27 28.26
N GLY A 353 -16.44 9.16 27.37
CA GLY A 353 -15.58 10.29 27.73
C GLY A 353 -14.21 9.93 28.28
N LEU A 354 -13.61 8.80 27.87
CA LEU A 354 -12.29 8.39 28.36
C LEU A 354 -11.21 9.41 27.98
N GLU A 355 -10.44 9.84 28.98
CA GLU A 355 -9.32 10.76 28.85
C GLU A 355 -8.18 10.29 29.76
N LEU A 356 -6.95 10.33 29.25
CA LEU A 356 -5.74 10.03 30.01
C LEU A 356 -4.83 11.25 30.01
N THR A 357 -4.46 11.74 31.19
CA THR A 357 -3.39 12.74 31.32
C THR A 357 -2.08 12.04 31.59
N VAL A 358 -1.11 12.22 30.71
CA VAL A 358 0.26 11.70 30.85
C VAL A 358 1.28 12.83 30.93
N VAL A 359 2.44 12.56 31.53
CA VAL A 359 3.60 13.45 31.48
C VAL A 359 4.86 12.64 31.20
N PRO A 360 5.93 13.24 30.67
CA PRO A 360 7.23 12.58 30.57
C PRO A 360 7.70 12.10 31.95
N LYS A 361 8.37 10.96 32.04
CA LYS A 361 8.90 10.49 33.34
C LYS A 361 9.91 11.45 33.96
N LEU A 362 10.78 12.00 33.13
CA LEU A 362 11.92 12.84 33.56
C LEU A 362 11.58 14.33 33.69
N LYS A 363 10.38 14.76 33.26
CA LYS A 363 9.95 16.18 33.28
C LYS A 363 8.50 16.28 33.76
N ALA A 364 8.18 17.31 34.53
CA ALA A 364 6.81 17.53 35.00
C ALA A 364 5.85 18.05 33.90
N ASN A 365 6.40 18.62 32.82
CA ASN A 365 5.66 19.22 31.71
C ASN A 365 6.25 18.75 30.36
N PRO A 366 5.47 18.85 29.26
CA PRO A 366 4.05 19.22 29.23
C PRO A 366 3.17 18.12 29.84
N ARG A 367 2.02 18.52 30.40
CA ARG A 367 0.90 17.59 30.58
C ARG A 367 0.27 17.34 29.22
N ILE A 368 0.02 16.07 28.92
CA ILE A 368 -0.52 15.66 27.62
C ILE A 368 -1.80 14.88 27.87
N ASP A 369 -2.91 15.42 27.43
CA ASP A 369 -4.21 14.77 27.50
C ASP A 369 -4.45 13.95 26.22
N ILE A 370 -4.78 12.67 26.40
CA ILE A 370 -5.12 11.75 25.33
C ILE A 370 -6.62 11.49 25.41
N PHE A 371 -7.36 12.09 24.48
CA PHE A 371 -8.81 11.95 24.36
C PHE A 371 -9.17 10.72 23.52
N VAL A 372 -10.06 9.88 24.02
CA VAL A 372 -10.68 8.84 23.20
C VAL A 372 -11.88 9.45 22.48
N MET A 373 -11.85 9.41 21.14
CA MET A 373 -12.88 9.96 20.27
C MET A 373 -13.86 8.88 19.83
N TYR A 374 -15.15 9.20 19.87
CA TYR A 374 -16.25 8.29 19.60
C TYR A 374 -16.94 8.66 18.29
N ASP A 375 -17.37 7.66 17.54
CA ASP A 375 -18.22 7.90 16.37
C ASP A 375 -19.62 8.30 16.82
N GLY A 376 -20.14 9.37 16.23
CA GLY A 376 -21.49 9.86 16.40
C GLY A 376 -22.15 10.07 15.04
N ILE A 377 -23.46 10.29 15.05
CA ILE A 377 -24.22 10.68 13.85
C ILE A 377 -24.94 11.97 14.18
N GLU A 378 -24.62 13.03 13.46
CA GLU A 378 -25.30 14.30 13.56
C GLU A 378 -25.86 14.69 12.18
N ASN A 379 -27.18 14.85 12.08
CA ASN A 379 -27.87 15.15 10.82
C ASN A 379 -27.57 14.17 9.68
N GLY A 380 -27.35 12.88 10.00
CA GLY A 380 -27.01 11.85 9.01
C GLY A 380 -25.55 11.87 8.52
N VAL A 381 -24.73 12.78 9.05
CA VAL A 381 -23.29 12.85 8.78
C VAL A 381 -22.55 12.17 9.93
N LEU A 382 -21.59 11.30 9.60
CA LEU A 382 -20.68 10.74 10.60
C LEU A 382 -19.88 11.88 11.24
N THR A 383 -20.03 12.02 12.55
CA THR A 383 -19.28 12.96 13.37
C THR A 383 -18.39 12.21 14.34
N HIS A 384 -17.36 12.89 14.85
CA HIS A 384 -16.52 12.34 15.90
C HIS A 384 -16.59 13.25 17.10
N HIS A 385 -16.88 12.67 18.27
CA HIS A 385 -17.13 13.43 19.47
C HIS A 385 -16.36 12.93 20.69
N TYR A 386 -16.06 13.88 21.57
CA TYR A 386 -15.68 13.64 22.95
C TYR A 386 -16.75 14.24 23.87
N VAL A 387 -17.15 13.48 24.88
CA VAL A 387 -18.08 13.94 25.93
C VAL A 387 -17.26 14.23 27.19
N PRO A 388 -17.06 15.51 27.56
CA PRO A 388 -16.41 15.82 28.83
C PRO A 388 -17.33 15.39 29.99
N GLY A 389 -16.77 14.75 31.01
CA GLY A 389 -17.51 14.24 32.18
C GLY A 389 -18.12 15.30 33.11
N LEU A 390 -18.21 16.56 32.69
CA LEU A 390 -18.90 17.64 33.41
C LEU A 390 -20.32 17.76 32.84
N SER A 391 -21.33 17.53 33.67
CA SER A 391 -22.74 17.51 33.28
C SER A 391 -23.14 18.76 32.49
N GLY A 392 -23.38 18.59 31.20
CA GLY A 392 -23.80 19.63 30.28
C GLY A 392 -23.37 19.24 28.87
N THR A 393 -24.36 18.97 28.02
CA THR A 393 -24.26 18.46 26.65
C THR A 393 -23.37 19.31 25.74
N VAL A 394 -22.05 19.24 25.89
CA VAL A 394 -21.08 19.87 24.97
C VAL A 394 -20.35 18.75 24.24
N VAL A 395 -20.88 18.42 23.07
CA VAL A 395 -20.28 17.47 22.12
C VAL A 395 -19.28 18.25 21.27
N PHE A 396 -17.99 17.95 21.40
CA PHE A 396 -16.97 18.61 20.56
C PHE A 396 -16.75 17.81 19.27
N LEU A 397 -17.02 18.43 18.13
CA LEU A 397 -16.86 17.84 16.80
C LEU A 397 -15.43 17.99 16.29
N PHE A 398 -14.79 16.88 15.89
CA PHE A 398 -13.43 16.89 15.33
C PHE A 398 -13.37 16.29 13.93
N SER A 399 -12.61 16.93 13.04
CA SER A 399 -12.29 16.42 11.70
C SER A 399 -10.88 15.82 11.68
N LYS A 400 -10.69 14.70 10.96
CA LYS A 400 -9.42 13.98 10.84
C LYS A 400 -8.31 14.92 10.35
N CYS A 401 -7.35 15.24 11.20
CA CYS A 401 -6.19 16.07 10.85
C CYS A 401 -4.92 15.48 11.46
N PHE A 402 -3.97 15.04 10.65
CA PHE A 402 -2.64 14.66 11.14
C PHE A 402 -1.66 15.82 10.91
N GLY A 403 -0.90 16.14 11.95
CA GLY A 403 0.07 17.22 11.90
C GLY A 403 0.88 17.26 13.19
N MET A 404 1.76 16.29 13.39
CA MET A 404 2.82 16.38 14.40
C MET A 404 4.15 16.26 13.67
N THR A 405 4.71 17.42 13.32
CA THR A 405 6.07 17.56 12.80
C THR A 405 6.69 18.83 13.36
#